data_AF-D5KRL2-F1
#
_entry.id   AF-D5KRL2-F1
#
_cell.length_a   1.000
_cell.length_b   1.000
_cell.length_c   1.000
_cell.angle_alpha   90.00
_cell.angle_beta   90.00
_cell.angle_gamma   90.00
#
_symmetry.space_group_name_H-M   'P 1'
#
loop_
_entity.id
_entity.type
_entity.pdbx_description
1 polymer ?
#
loop_
_entity_poly.entity_id
_entity_poly.type
_entity_poly.pdbx_seq_one_letter_code
_entity_poly.pdbx_strand_id
1 'polypeptide(L)' 'IPQISYASTAPDLSDNSRYDFFSRVVPSDTYQAQAMVDIVRALKWNYVSTLASEGSYGESGVEAFIQKSRED' A
#
# COMPACT_ATOMS: atom_id res chain seq x y z
N ILE A 1 11.90 -15.00 -17.73
CA ILE A 1 11.64 -13.95 -18.73
C ILE A 1 11.29 -12.69 -17.96
N PRO A 2 11.95 -11.54 -18.19
CA PRO A 2 11.62 -10.30 -17.50
C PRO A 2 10.18 -9.85 -17.79
N GLN A 3 9.44 -9.45 -16.76
CA GLN A 3 8.10 -8.88 -16.86
C GLN A 3 8.09 -7.48 -16.26
N ILE A 4 7.76 -6.47 -17.07
CA ILE A 4 7.67 -5.07 -16.65
C ILE A 4 6.20 -4.65 -16.74
N SER A 5 5.54 -4.47 -15.60
CA SER A 5 4.13 -4.06 -15.56
C SER A 5 3.98 -2.54 -15.56
N TYR A 6 2.99 -2.05 -16.31
CA TYR A 6 2.62 -0.64 -16.37
C TYR A 6 1.48 -0.25 -15.41
N ALA A 7 0.82 -1.22 -14.77
CA ALA A 7 -0.40 -0.96 -13.99
C ALA A 7 -0.51 -1.77 -12.68
N SER A 8 0.40 -2.70 -12.42
CA SER A 8 0.29 -3.56 -11.23
C SER A 8 0.86 -2.87 -9.98
N THR A 9 -0.03 -2.40 -9.09
CA THR A 9 0.32 -1.63 -7.89
C THR A 9 0.33 -2.43 -6.60
N ALA A 10 -0.18 -3.67 -6.61
CA ALA A 10 -0.27 -4.53 -5.44
C ALA A 10 1.07 -4.65 -4.68
N PRO A 11 1.08 -4.53 -3.33
CA PRO A 11 2.30 -4.60 -2.54
C PRO A 11 3.09 -5.91 -2.68
N ASP A 12 2.37 -7.05 -2.71
CA ASP A 12 2.94 -8.40 -2.81
C ASP A 12 3.91 -8.59 -3.96
N LEU A 13 3.70 -7.86 -5.07
CA LEU A 13 4.57 -7.92 -6.26
C LEU A 13 5.95 -7.30 -6.03
N SER A 14 6.21 -6.74 -4.85
CA SER A 14 7.53 -6.24 -4.45
C SER A 14 8.40 -7.32 -3.77
N ASP A 15 7.85 -8.51 -3.49
CA ASP A 15 8.62 -9.62 -2.93
C ASP A 15 9.50 -10.25 -4.01
N ASN A 16 10.75 -9.79 -4.07
CA ASN A 16 11.72 -10.29 -5.04
C ASN A 16 11.98 -11.80 -4.85
N SER A 17 11.89 -12.36 -3.64
CA SER A 17 12.12 -13.80 -3.42
C SER A 17 11.05 -14.68 -4.07
N ARG A 18 9.87 -14.13 -4.31
CA ARG A 18 8.76 -14.79 -5.01
C ARG A 18 8.68 -14.41 -6.48
N TYR A 19 9.13 -13.20 -6.83
CA TYR A 19 8.96 -12.60 -8.15
C TYR A 19 10.29 -12.06 -8.74
N ASP A 20 11.34 -12.89 -8.79
CA ASP A 20 12.72 -12.52 -9.20
C ASP A 20 12.85 -11.79 -10.55
N PHE A 21 11.88 -11.97 -11.46
CA PHE A 21 11.90 -11.35 -12.81
C PHE A 21 10.83 -10.28 -13.00
N PHE A 22 10.13 -9.88 -11.94
CA PHE A 22 9.09 -8.87 -12.00
C PHE A 22 9.66 -7.47 -11.74
N SER A 23 9.16 -6.50 -12.48
CA SER A 23 9.41 -5.07 -12.27
C SER A 23 8.16 -4.29 -12.66
N ARG A 24 8.06 -3.05 -12.20
CA ARG A 24 6.95 -2.16 -12.53
C ARG A 24 7.39 -0.71 -12.63
N VAL A 25 6.69 0.06 -13.46
CA VAL A 25 6.91 1.51 -13.62
C VAL A 25 5.95 2.35 -12.78
N VAL A 26 5.03 1.72 -12.07
CA VAL A 26 4.09 2.35 -11.14
C VAL A 26 4.48 2.04 -9.68
N PRO A 27 4.22 2.95 -8.73
CA PRO A 27 4.54 2.73 -7.33
C PRO A 27 3.65 1.65 -6.68
N SER A 28 4.12 1.14 -5.54
CA SER A 28 3.32 0.27 -4.67
C SER A 28 2.16 1.03 -4.01
N ASP A 29 1.02 0.37 -3.82
CA ASP A 29 -0.10 0.91 -3.03
C ASP A 29 0.28 1.21 -1.56
N THR A 30 1.37 0.61 -1.05
CA THR A 30 1.95 0.94 0.27
C THR A 30 2.23 2.44 0.45
N TYR A 31 2.58 3.14 -0.63
CA TYR A 31 2.80 4.59 -0.58
C TYR A 31 1.49 5.38 -0.45
N GLN A 32 0.38 4.86 -0.97
CA GLN A 32 -0.93 5.47 -0.78
C GLN A 32 -1.35 5.42 0.69
N ALA A 33 -1.12 4.29 1.37
CA ALA A 33 -1.37 4.16 2.80
C ALA A 33 -0.57 5.18 3.63
N GLN A 34 0.71 5.41 3.27
CA GLN A 34 1.53 6.45 3.91
C GLN A 34 0.94 7.85 3.71
N ALA A 35 0.60 8.20 2.47
CA ALA A 35 0.04 9.51 2.17
C ALA A 35 -1.26 9.78 2.95
N MET A 36 -2.11 8.76 3.14
CA MET A 36 -3.31 8.86 3.95
C MET A 36 -2.99 9.14 5.43
N VAL A 37 -1.98 8.48 6.01
CA VAL A 37 -1.52 8.75 7.39
C VAL A 37 -0.99 10.17 7.52
N ASP A 38 -0.19 10.63 6.55
CA ASP A 38 0.38 11.97 6.54
C ASP A 38 -0.72 13.06 6.52
N ILE A 39 -1.80 12.83 5.75
CA ILE A 39 -2.97 13.72 5.71
C ILE A 39 -3.67 13.76 7.07
N VAL A 40 -3.94 12.60 7.68
CA VAL A 40 -4.59 12.50 9.00
C VAL A 40 -3.80 13.27 10.06
N ARG A 41 -2.46 13.13 10.04
CA ARG A 41 -1.54 13.86 10.93
C ARG A 41 -1.54 15.35 10.67
N ALA A 42 -1.41 15.77 9.41
CA ALA A 42 -1.39 17.18 9.03
C ALA A 42 -2.68 17.91 9.45
N LEU A 43 -3.82 17.23 9.38
CA LEU A 43 -5.13 17.76 9.77
C LEU A 43 -5.44 17.60 11.27
N LYS A 44 -4.56 16.95 12.03
CA LYS A 44 -4.72 16.69 13.48
C LYS A 44 -6.02 15.94 13.82
N TRP A 45 -6.44 15.02 12.94
CA TRP A 45 -7.55 14.13 13.26
C TRP A 45 -7.10 13.06 14.26
N ASN A 46 -7.90 12.87 15.31
CA ASN A 46 -7.62 11.91 16.38
C ASN A 46 -8.50 10.65 16.32
N TYR A 47 -9.45 10.62 15.38
CA TYR A 47 -10.33 9.49 15.15
C TYR A 47 -10.65 9.39 13.66
N VAL A 48 -10.44 8.20 13.10
CA VAL A 48 -10.77 7.83 11.71
C VAL A 48 -11.33 6.41 11.69
N SER A 49 -12.13 6.10 10.68
CA SER A 49 -12.63 4.74 10.45
C SER A 49 -12.25 4.29 9.04
N THR A 50 -11.85 3.03 8.90
CA THR A 50 -11.46 2.44 7.62
C THR A 50 -12.57 1.54 7.08
N LEU A 51 -12.82 1.60 5.78
CA LEU A 51 -13.65 0.67 5.04
C LEU A 51 -12.82 0.08 3.91
N ALA A 52 -12.81 -1.24 3.77
CA ALA A 52 -12.10 -1.95 2.72
C ALA A 52 -13.08 -2.66 1.80
N SER A 53 -12.73 -2.74 0.52
CA SER A 53 -13.27 -3.79 -0.34
C SER A 53 -12.72 -5.13 0.14
N GLU A 54 -13.56 -6.16 0.12
CA GLU A 54 -13.11 -7.54 0.35
C GLU A 54 -12.05 -7.92 -0.69
N GLY A 55 -11.01 -8.62 -0.23
CA GLY A 55 -9.89 -9.09 -1.05
C GLY A 55 -8.59 -8.33 -0.84
N SER A 56 -7.53 -8.83 -1.49
CA SER A 56 -6.14 -8.49 -1.17
C SER A 56 -5.81 -7.01 -1.26
N TYR A 57 -6.38 -6.26 -2.22
CA TYR A 57 -6.12 -4.83 -2.35
C TYR A 57 -6.69 -4.02 -1.17
N GLY A 58 -7.98 -4.18 -0.87
CA GLY A 58 -8.65 -3.37 0.16
C GLY A 58 -8.17 -3.72 1.56
N GLU A 59 -8.04 -5.02 1.86
CA GLU A 59 -7.60 -5.50 3.17
C GLU A 59 -6.13 -5.13 3.44
N SER A 60 -5.22 -5.37 2.49
CA SER A 60 -3.80 -5.00 2.67
C SER A 60 -3.59 -3.49 2.73
N GLY A 61 -4.40 -2.70 2.00
CA GLY A 61 -4.35 -1.25 2.08
C GLY A 61 -4.74 -0.72 3.47
N VAL A 62 -5.79 -1.27 4.07
CA VAL A 62 -6.20 -0.92 5.44
C VAL A 62 -5.17 -1.40 6.47
N GLU A 63 -4.65 -2.61 6.33
CA GLU A 63 -3.59 -3.12 7.20
C GLU A 63 -2.35 -2.22 7.15
N ALA A 64 -1.88 -1.85 5.95
CA ALA A 64 -0.75 -0.95 5.76
C ALA A 64 -1.01 0.43 6.36
N PHE A 65 -2.22 0.97 6.25
CA PHE A 65 -2.60 2.23 6.89
C PHE A 65 -2.53 2.14 8.41
N ILE A 66 -3.08 1.07 9.00
CA ILE A 66 -3.07 0.85 10.45
C ILE A 66 -1.64 0.69 10.95
N GLN A 67 -0.81 -0.10 10.27
CA GLN A 67 0.60 -0.25 10.62
C GLN A 67 1.32 1.09 10.61
N LYS A 68 1.20 1.85 9.51
CA LYS A 68 1.86 3.15 9.35
C LYS A 68 1.36 4.22 10.32
N SER A 69 0.08 4.17 10.71
CA SER A 69 -0.47 5.09 11.71
C SER A 69 0.10 4.88 13.11
N ARG A 70 0.71 3.72 13.38
CA ARG A 70 1.34 3.36 14.65
C ARG A 70 2.86 3.60 14.65
N GLU A 71 3.45 3.76 13.47
CA GLU A 71 4.86 4.12 13.28
C GLU A 71 4.95 5.66 13.34
N ASP A 72 5.81 6.23 14.21
CA ASP A 72 5.81 7.66 14.61
C ASP A 72 5.56 8.70 13.50
#